data_AF-A0A7X7T2I9-F1
#
_entry.id   AF-A0A7X7T2I9-F1
#
_cell.length_a   1.000
_cell.length_b   1.000
_cell.length_c   1.000
_cell.angle_alpha   90.00
_cell.angle_beta   90.00
_cell.angle_gamma   90.00
#
_symmetry.space_group_name_H-M   'P 1'
#
loop_
_entity.id
_entity.type
_entity.pdbx_description
1 polymer ?
#
loop_
_entity_poly.entity_id
_entity_poly.type
_entity_poly.pdbx_seq_one_letter_code
_entity_poly.pdbx_strand_id
1 'polypeptide(L)'
;MSVAGLTVRAAVASLLAASLGLAAERQVDHRVWLLAGVPDAGVVARLREANVRSVCLPAGKVTLGDGISHFEADVPSDLGALSGSTIHAVVWVEGELRRSGDPARFAVQLAAIEGKIGTGGSLILVSRRWGEGLVSFAADVARKLHRPVELALPLGELLAHVPEGGWEGV
;
A
#
# COMPACT_ATOMS: atom_id res chain seq x y z
N MET A 1 42.47 10.00 41.97
CA MET A 1 42.09 9.86 40.55
C MET A 1 40.57 9.69 40.51
N SER A 2 39.85 10.75 40.11
CA SER A 2 38.39 10.84 40.29
C SER A 2 37.66 10.17 39.12
N VAL A 3 37.08 9.00 39.39
CA VAL A 3 36.26 8.20 38.47
C VAL A 3 34.93 8.90 38.11
N ALA A 4 34.58 9.97 38.82
CA ALA A 4 33.33 10.71 38.64
C ALA A 4 33.27 11.58 37.36
N GLY A 5 34.42 12.00 36.81
CA GLY A 5 34.45 12.83 35.61
C GLY A 5 34.17 12.07 34.30
N LEU A 6 34.41 10.75 34.30
CA LEU A 6 34.19 9.89 33.14
C LEU A 6 32.72 9.50 32.97
N THR A 7 32.02 9.29 34.08
CA THR A 7 30.61 8.86 34.11
C THR A 7 29.65 9.95 33.64
N VAL A 8 29.92 11.22 33.98
CA VAL A 8 29.09 12.36 33.55
C VAL A 8 29.23 12.62 32.04
N ARG A 9 30.44 12.51 31.49
CA ARG A 9 30.67 12.68 30.04
C ARG A 9 30.07 11.54 29.21
N ALA A 10 30.15 10.30 29.70
CA ALA A 10 29.50 9.16 29.06
C ALA A 10 27.96 9.29 29.08
N ALA A 11 27.37 9.73 30.20
CA ALA A 11 25.92 9.91 30.32
C ALA A 11 25.37 11.00 29.39
N VAL A 12 26.09 12.11 29.20
CA VAL A 12 25.69 13.19 28.28
C VAL A 12 25.82 12.77 26.81
N ALA A 13 26.85 11.99 26.47
CA ALA A 13 27.01 11.45 25.11
C ALA A 13 25.91 10.42 24.76
N SER A 14 25.50 9.58 25.72
CA SER A 14 24.41 8.63 25.52
C SER A 14 23.04 9.30 25.40
N LEU A 15 22.80 10.41 26.10
CA LEU A 15 21.54 11.17 25.97
C LEU A 15 21.42 11.85 24.59
N LEU A 16 22.52 12.37 24.04
CA LEU A 16 22.55 13.00 22.71
C LEU A 16 22.38 11.95 21.58
N ALA A 17 23.01 10.78 21.69
CA ALA A 17 22.83 9.69 20.73
C ALA A 17 21.40 9.11 20.76
N ALA A 18 20.75 9.06 21.92
CA ALA A 18 19.35 8.66 22.04
C ALA A 18 18.39 9.69 21.43
N SER A 19 18.70 10.99 21.51
CA SER A 19 17.88 12.05 20.91
C SER A 19 17.99 12.14 19.37
N LEU A 20 19.10 11.69 18.79
CA LEU A 20 19.26 11.58 17.33
C LEU A 20 18.59 10.32 16.75
N GLY A 21 18.25 9.33 17.58
CA GLY A 21 17.57 8.10 17.18
C GLY A 21 16.04 8.11 17.37
N LEU A 22 15.48 9.13 18.04
CA LEU A 22 14.05 9.20 18.39
C LEU A 22 13.29 10.34 17.70
N ALA A 23 13.94 11.03 16.75
CA ALA A 23 13.29 11.98 15.86
C ALA A 23 13.49 11.57 14.40
N ALA A 24 13.29 10.29 14.08
CA ALA A 24 12.63 10.01 12.81
C ALA A 24 11.22 10.55 13.00
N GLU A 25 11.01 11.84 12.69
CA GLU A 25 9.68 12.34 12.35
C GLU A 25 9.04 11.22 11.53
N ARG A 26 7.94 10.66 12.04
CA ARG A 26 7.10 9.75 11.28
C ARG A 26 6.60 10.59 10.12
N GLN A 27 7.40 10.64 9.06
CA GLN A 27 7.12 11.40 7.87
C GLN A 27 5.87 10.74 7.33
N VAL A 28 4.74 11.43 7.46
CA VAL A 28 3.45 10.94 6.97
C VAL A 28 3.62 10.83 5.47
N ASP A 29 3.70 9.60 4.94
CA ASP A 29 3.79 9.41 3.51
C ASP A 29 2.45 9.81 2.89
N HIS A 30 2.42 11.01 2.30
CA HIS A 30 1.24 11.51 1.65
C HIS A 30 1.10 10.84 0.29
N ARG A 31 -0.02 10.12 0.13
CA ARG A 31 -0.42 9.51 -1.14
C ARG A 31 -1.68 10.15 -1.70
N VAL A 32 -1.72 10.28 -3.02
CA VAL A 32 -2.90 10.80 -3.73
C VAL A 32 -3.52 9.74 -4.63
N TRP A 33 -4.85 9.72 -4.68
CA TRP A 33 -5.62 8.81 -5.53
C TRP A 33 -5.88 9.42 -6.89
N LEU A 34 -5.40 8.74 -7.94
CA LEU A 34 -5.56 9.18 -9.32
C LEU A 34 -6.86 8.62 -9.90
N LEU A 35 -7.99 9.26 -9.57
CA LEU A 35 -9.32 8.78 -9.97
C LEU A 35 -9.67 9.09 -11.44
N ALA A 36 -9.02 10.11 -12.03
CA ALA A 36 -9.31 10.60 -13.38
C ALA A 36 -8.18 10.27 -14.39
N GLY A 37 -7.33 9.29 -14.07
CA GLY A 37 -6.17 8.92 -14.88
C GLY A 37 -4.89 9.66 -14.49
N VAL A 38 -3.88 9.58 -15.35
CA VAL A 38 -2.54 10.11 -15.10
C VAL A 38 -2.54 11.63 -15.30
N PRO A 39 -2.18 12.42 -14.27
CA PRO A 39 -2.10 13.86 -14.39
C PRO A 39 -0.90 14.30 -15.25
N ASP A 40 -0.96 15.51 -15.82
CA ASP A 40 0.16 16.08 -16.55
C ASP A 40 1.39 16.34 -15.65
N ALA A 41 2.55 16.54 -16.28
CA ALA A 41 3.81 16.73 -15.58
C ALA A 41 3.82 17.95 -14.64
N GLY A 42 3.05 19.00 -14.95
CA GLY A 42 2.97 20.21 -14.13
C GLY A 42 2.15 20.00 -12.85
N VAL A 43 1.08 19.20 -12.90
CA VAL A 43 0.36 18.74 -11.71
C VAL A 43 1.25 17.84 -10.86
N VAL A 44 1.97 16.89 -11.47
CA VAL A 44 2.88 16.02 -10.71
C VAL A 44 4.01 16.82 -10.05
N ALA A 45 4.57 17.83 -10.73
CA ALA A 45 5.56 18.72 -10.12
C ALA A 45 5.02 19.41 -8.86
N ARG A 46 3.81 19.96 -8.93
CA ARG A 46 3.14 20.59 -7.77
C ARG A 46 2.88 19.62 -6.62
N LEU A 47 2.52 18.36 -6.93
CA LEU A 47 2.38 17.32 -5.92
C LEU A 47 3.72 17.07 -5.21
N ARG A 48 4.83 16.98 -5.95
CA ARG A 48 6.17 16.79 -5.36
C ARG A 48 6.62 17.98 -4.52
N GLU A 49 6.32 19.21 -4.94
CA GLU A 49 6.56 20.43 -4.15
C GLU A 49 5.79 20.41 -2.83
N ALA A 50 4.58 19.84 -2.82
CA ALA A 50 3.79 19.58 -1.62
C ALA A 50 4.22 18.32 -0.85
N ASN A 51 5.39 17.76 -1.15
CA ASN A 51 5.94 16.54 -0.55
C ASN A 51 5.06 15.28 -0.73
N VAL A 52 4.19 15.26 -1.74
CA VAL A 52 3.47 14.06 -2.16
C VAL A 52 4.36 13.30 -3.15
N ARG A 53 4.88 12.15 -2.71
CA ARG A 53 5.78 11.30 -3.51
C ARG A 53 5.14 9.98 -3.93
N SER A 54 4.00 9.65 -3.34
CA SER A 54 3.29 8.39 -3.55
C SER A 54 1.96 8.62 -4.25
N VAL A 55 1.60 7.74 -5.19
CA VAL A 55 0.35 7.81 -5.95
C VAL A 55 -0.35 6.46 -5.97
N CYS A 56 -1.66 6.47 -5.80
CA CYS A 56 -2.53 5.31 -5.94
C CYS A 56 -3.10 5.33 -7.36
N LEU A 57 -2.67 4.37 -8.19
CA LEU A 57 -3.02 4.26 -9.60
C LEU A 57 -3.99 3.09 -9.80
N PRO A 58 -5.19 3.32 -10.37
CA PRO A 58 -6.05 2.23 -10.85
C PRO A 58 -5.28 1.31 -11.80
N ALA A 59 -5.23 0.02 -11.45
CA ALA A 59 -4.52 -1.01 -12.20
C ALA A 59 -5.49 -2.01 -12.83
N GLY A 60 -6.73 -2.08 -12.36
CA GLY A 60 -7.77 -2.93 -12.91
C GLY A 60 -8.79 -3.40 -11.89
N LYS A 61 -9.41 -4.53 -12.22
CA LYS A 61 -10.47 -5.16 -11.42
C LYS A 61 -10.25 -6.66 -11.34
N VAL A 62 -10.46 -7.23 -10.16
CA VAL A 62 -10.53 -8.68 -9.94
C VAL A 62 -11.96 -9.08 -9.59
N THR A 63 -12.46 -10.08 -10.30
CA THR A 63 -13.74 -10.73 -9.98
C THR A 63 -13.47 -12.05 -9.27
N LEU A 64 -13.98 -12.19 -8.05
CA LEU A 64 -13.86 -13.40 -7.23
C LEU A 64 -15.09 -14.30 -7.42
N GLY A 65 -14.84 -15.59 -7.53
CA GLY A 65 -15.87 -16.65 -7.53
C GLY A 65 -15.42 -17.85 -6.71
N ASP A 66 -16.13 -18.96 -6.82
CA ASP A 66 -15.78 -20.20 -6.12
C ASP A 66 -14.48 -20.80 -6.67
N GLY A 67 -13.39 -20.65 -5.91
CA GLY A 67 -12.06 -21.13 -6.30
C GLY A 67 -11.48 -20.47 -7.56
N ILE A 68 -12.02 -19.33 -7.99
CA ILE A 68 -11.57 -18.62 -9.19
C ILE A 68 -11.34 -17.13 -8.92
N SER A 69 -10.33 -16.59 -9.57
CA SER A 69 -10.08 -15.14 -9.70
C SER A 69 -9.87 -14.80 -11.17
N HIS A 70 -10.56 -13.77 -11.65
CA HIS A 70 -10.35 -13.20 -12.97
C HIS A 70 -9.92 -11.74 -12.84
N PHE A 71 -8.66 -11.45 -13.14
CA PHE A 71 -8.14 -10.09 -13.20
C PHE A 71 -8.25 -9.53 -14.62
N GLU A 72 -8.90 -8.36 -14.72
CA GLU A 72 -8.97 -7.52 -15.90
C GLU A 72 -8.14 -6.26 -15.63
N ALA A 73 -7.06 -6.09 -16.40
CA ALA A 73 -6.14 -4.97 -16.23
C ALA A 73 -6.66 -3.72 -16.94
N ASP A 74 -6.56 -2.58 -16.28
CA ASP A 74 -6.90 -1.26 -16.80
C ASP A 74 -5.81 -0.27 -16.40
N VAL A 75 -4.64 -0.41 -17.03
CA VAL A 75 -3.45 0.41 -16.74
C VAL A 75 -3.32 1.47 -17.84
N PRO A 76 -3.17 2.76 -17.49
CA PRO A 76 -2.90 3.80 -18.47
C PRO A 76 -1.64 3.52 -19.29
N SER A 77 -1.70 3.83 -20.59
CA SER A 77 -0.60 3.53 -21.52
C SER A 77 0.63 4.41 -21.35
N ASP A 78 0.48 5.60 -20.76
CA ASP A 78 1.57 6.55 -20.51
C ASP A 78 1.64 6.87 -19.01
N LEU A 79 2.73 6.45 -18.38
CA LEU A 79 3.06 6.71 -16.98
C LEU A 79 4.26 7.66 -16.84
N GLY A 80 4.76 8.25 -17.93
CA GLY A 80 5.99 9.03 -17.95
C GLY A 80 5.98 10.20 -16.97
N ALA A 81 4.83 10.88 -16.84
CA ALA A 81 4.65 11.98 -15.88
C ALA A 81 4.85 11.54 -14.42
N LEU A 82 4.57 10.26 -14.10
CA LEU A 82 4.68 9.69 -12.75
C LEU A 82 6.10 9.21 -12.41
N SER A 83 7.05 9.30 -13.34
CA SER A 83 8.44 8.86 -13.12
C SER A 83 9.02 9.39 -11.81
N GLY A 84 9.66 8.52 -11.03
CA GLY A 84 10.21 8.88 -9.71
C GLY A 84 9.17 9.04 -8.58
N SER A 85 7.90 8.73 -8.84
CA SER A 85 6.88 8.59 -7.78
C SER A 85 6.79 7.12 -7.34
N THR A 86 6.46 6.87 -6.08
CA THR A 86 6.11 5.53 -5.61
C THR A 86 4.69 5.22 -6.07
N ILE A 87 4.51 4.20 -6.91
CA ILE A 87 3.19 3.80 -7.40
C ILE A 87 2.65 2.64 -6.56
N HIS A 88 1.47 2.86 -5.98
CA HIS A 88 0.62 1.86 -5.34
C HIS A 88 -0.45 1.42 -6.34
N ALA A 89 -0.52 0.12 -6.64
CA ALA A 89 -1.50 -0.42 -7.56
C ALA A 89 -2.86 -0.56 -6.87
N VAL A 90 -3.92 -0.02 -7.47
CA VAL A 90 -5.29 -0.10 -6.96
C VAL A 90 -6.08 -1.10 -7.80
N VAL A 91 -6.61 -2.14 -7.18
CA VAL A 91 -7.43 -3.16 -7.84
C VAL A 91 -8.81 -3.21 -7.20
N TRP A 92 -9.84 -3.02 -8.00
CA TRP A 92 -11.23 -3.17 -7.55
C TRP A 92 -11.61 -4.64 -7.42
N VAL A 93 -12.20 -5.02 -6.30
CA VAL A 93 -12.63 -6.38 -5.99
C VAL A 93 -14.16 -6.46 -6.08
N GLU A 94 -14.63 -7.34 -6.95
CA GLU A 94 -16.05 -7.62 -7.16
C GLU A 94 -16.34 -9.14 -7.17
N GLY A 95 -17.61 -9.51 -7.29
CA GLY A 95 -18.07 -10.90 -7.36
C GLY A 95 -18.60 -11.46 -6.04
N GLU A 96 -18.39 -12.76 -5.83
CA GLU A 96 -18.84 -13.53 -4.66
C GLU A 96 -17.88 -13.38 -3.48
N LEU A 97 -17.99 -12.25 -2.77
CA LEU A 97 -17.02 -11.86 -1.74
C LEU A 97 -17.04 -12.72 -0.45
N ARG A 98 -17.94 -13.70 -0.36
CA ARG A 98 -17.89 -14.74 0.70
C ARG A 98 -16.84 -15.83 0.39
N ARG A 99 -16.40 -15.92 -0.87
CA ARG A 99 -15.39 -16.87 -1.33
C ARG A 99 -14.04 -16.17 -1.38
N SER A 100 -12.98 -16.93 -1.11
CA SER A 100 -11.59 -16.43 -1.14
C SER A 100 -10.99 -16.39 -2.54
N GLY A 101 -11.71 -16.77 -3.60
CA GLY A 101 -11.18 -16.82 -4.97
C GLY A 101 -9.95 -17.72 -5.13
N ASP A 102 -9.13 -17.40 -6.14
CA ASP A 102 -7.80 -17.99 -6.39
C ASP A 102 -6.71 -16.90 -6.29
N PRO A 103 -6.05 -16.75 -5.12
CA PRO A 103 -4.98 -15.80 -4.90
C PRO A 103 -3.75 -16.02 -5.79
N ALA A 104 -3.43 -17.28 -6.11
CA ALA A 104 -2.24 -17.62 -6.88
C ALA A 104 -2.39 -17.20 -8.34
N ARG A 105 -3.55 -17.49 -8.94
CA ARG A 105 -3.88 -17.04 -10.29
C ARG A 105 -3.90 -15.52 -10.39
N PHE A 106 -4.51 -14.84 -9.41
CA PHE A 106 -4.52 -13.38 -9.36
C PHE A 106 -3.09 -12.81 -9.32
N ALA A 107 -2.22 -13.34 -8.44
CA ALA A 107 -0.84 -12.87 -8.31
C ALA A 107 -0.05 -13.01 -9.64
N VAL A 108 -0.22 -14.12 -10.37
CA VAL A 108 0.40 -14.31 -11.69
C VAL A 108 -0.09 -13.28 -12.70
N GLN A 109 -1.40 -13.01 -12.74
CA GLN A 109 -1.98 -12.02 -13.64
C GLN A 109 -1.54 -10.59 -13.29
N LEU A 110 -1.43 -10.28 -11.99
CA LEU A 110 -0.94 -8.98 -11.51
C LEU A 110 0.53 -8.76 -11.88
N ALA A 111 1.41 -9.75 -11.66
CA ALA A 111 2.83 -9.62 -11.97
C ALA A 111 3.08 -9.27 -13.46
N ALA A 112 2.24 -9.76 -14.38
CA ALA A 112 2.32 -9.44 -15.80
C ALA A 112 2.08 -7.96 -16.12
N ILE A 113 1.37 -7.23 -15.26
CA ILE A 113 1.12 -5.79 -15.43
C ILE A 113 2.06 -4.92 -14.60
N GLU A 114 2.59 -5.43 -13.49
CA GLU A 114 3.49 -4.66 -12.63
C GLU A 114 4.79 -4.27 -13.32
N GLY A 115 5.27 -5.10 -14.23
CA GLY A 115 6.39 -4.73 -15.11
C GLY A 115 6.11 -3.50 -15.97
N LYS A 116 4.84 -3.17 -16.24
CA LYS A 116 4.43 -1.95 -16.96
C LYS A 116 4.29 -0.75 -16.04
N ILE A 117 3.82 -0.98 -14.81
CA ILE A 117 3.56 0.08 -13.83
C ILE A 117 4.85 0.55 -13.15
N GLY A 118 5.82 -0.33 -12.92
CA GLY A 118 7.00 -0.02 -12.12
C GLY A 118 6.63 0.20 -10.65
N THR A 119 5.85 -0.72 -10.08
CA THR A 119 5.34 -0.59 -8.69
C THR A 119 6.48 -0.64 -7.67
N GLY A 120 6.61 0.43 -6.87
CA GLY A 120 7.45 0.46 -5.67
C GLY A 120 6.66 0.47 -4.36
N GLY A 121 5.33 0.61 -4.44
CA GLY A 121 4.42 0.70 -3.29
C GLY A 121 3.63 -0.59 -3.01
N SER A 122 2.60 -0.45 -2.18
CA SER A 122 1.66 -1.53 -1.82
C SER A 122 0.66 -1.83 -2.93
N LEU A 123 0.08 -3.04 -2.87
CA LEU A 123 -1.18 -3.35 -3.56
C LEU A 123 -2.33 -2.90 -2.67
N ILE A 124 -3.31 -2.21 -3.24
CA ILE A 124 -4.53 -1.81 -2.55
C ILE A 124 -5.70 -2.53 -3.22
N LEU A 125 -6.34 -3.42 -2.47
CA LEU A 125 -7.57 -4.08 -2.87
C LEU A 125 -8.77 -3.26 -2.39
N VAL A 126 -9.59 -2.78 -3.31
CA VAL A 126 -10.73 -1.90 -3.02
C VAL A 126 -12.02 -2.66 -3.22
N SER A 127 -12.91 -2.69 -2.23
CA SER A 127 -14.26 -3.23 -2.42
C SER A 127 -15.33 -2.25 -1.97
N ARG A 128 -16.52 -2.34 -2.57
CA ARG A 128 -17.67 -1.49 -2.25
C ARG A 128 -18.50 -1.99 -1.08
N ARG A 129 -18.28 -3.24 -0.66
CA ARG A 129 -19.04 -3.92 0.39
C ARG A 129 -18.15 -4.93 1.07
N TRP A 130 -18.47 -5.29 2.31
CA TRP A 130 -17.78 -6.35 2.99
C TRP A 130 -18.06 -7.74 2.38
N GLY A 131 -17.11 -8.64 2.55
CA GLY A 131 -17.27 -10.08 2.37
C GLY A 131 -16.18 -10.83 3.11
N GLU A 132 -16.54 -11.92 3.79
CA GLU A 132 -15.63 -12.72 4.62
C GLU A 132 -14.42 -13.25 3.85
N GLY A 133 -14.57 -13.52 2.55
CA GLY A 133 -13.50 -13.99 1.69
C GLY A 133 -12.47 -12.92 1.33
N LEU A 134 -12.79 -11.62 1.49
CA LEU A 134 -11.89 -10.52 1.13
C LEU A 134 -10.59 -10.53 1.93
N VAL A 135 -10.67 -10.69 3.25
CA VAL A 135 -9.48 -10.67 4.12
C VAL A 135 -8.61 -11.89 3.86
N SER A 136 -9.22 -13.07 3.75
CA SER A 136 -8.47 -14.29 3.41
C SER A 136 -7.77 -14.13 2.06
N PHE A 137 -8.47 -13.62 1.04
CA PHE A 137 -7.91 -13.37 -0.27
C PHE A 137 -6.74 -12.37 -0.19
N ALA A 138 -6.91 -11.23 0.49
CA ALA A 138 -5.88 -10.23 0.66
C ALA A 138 -4.62 -10.79 1.35
N ALA A 139 -4.80 -11.52 2.46
CA ALA A 139 -3.70 -12.14 3.20
C ALA A 139 -2.96 -13.20 2.35
N ASP A 140 -3.70 -14.02 1.61
CA ASP A 140 -3.10 -15.00 0.69
C ASP A 140 -2.32 -14.33 -0.45
N VAL A 141 -2.87 -13.26 -1.03
CA VAL A 141 -2.18 -12.46 -2.06
C VAL A 141 -0.92 -11.83 -1.46
N ALA A 142 -0.99 -11.27 -0.25
CA ALA A 142 0.17 -10.68 0.42
C ALA A 142 1.29 -11.71 0.62
N ARG A 143 0.94 -12.93 1.06
CA ARG A 143 1.88 -14.06 1.18
C ARG A 143 2.48 -14.45 -0.17
N LYS A 144 1.67 -14.50 -1.24
CA LYS A 144 2.15 -14.88 -2.59
C LYS A 144 3.05 -13.84 -3.22
N LEU A 145 2.78 -12.56 -2.98
CA LEU A 145 3.57 -11.45 -3.53
C LEU A 145 4.75 -11.06 -2.62
N HIS A 146 4.84 -11.64 -1.42
CA HIS A 146 5.84 -11.28 -0.41
C HIS A 146 5.87 -9.78 -0.08
N ARG A 147 4.70 -9.13 -0.07
CA ARG A 147 4.57 -7.72 0.29
C ARG A 147 3.21 -7.41 0.91
N PRO A 148 3.06 -6.30 1.65
CA PRO A 148 1.78 -5.89 2.22
C PRO A 148 0.72 -5.66 1.15
N VAL A 149 -0.51 -6.07 1.46
CA VAL A 149 -1.71 -5.78 0.68
C VAL A 149 -2.65 -5.01 1.57
N GLU A 150 -3.01 -3.79 1.19
CA GLU A 150 -3.98 -2.99 1.94
C GLU A 150 -5.40 -3.30 1.47
N LEU A 151 -6.36 -3.24 2.39
CA LEU A 151 -7.79 -3.25 2.06
C LEU A 151 -8.40 -1.86 2.20
N ALA A 152 -9.08 -1.40 1.15
CA ALA A 152 -9.90 -0.20 1.17
C ALA A 152 -11.38 -0.55 1.01
N LEU A 153 -12.19 -0.12 1.97
CA LEU A 153 -13.62 -0.37 2.06
C LEU A 153 -14.33 0.94 2.47
N PRO A 154 -15.66 1.07 2.26
CA PRO A 154 -16.42 2.15 2.86
C PRO A 154 -16.20 2.20 4.37
N LEU A 155 -16.13 3.40 4.94
CA LEU A 155 -15.82 3.60 6.35
C LEU A 155 -16.78 2.80 7.28
N GLY A 156 -18.07 2.74 6.94
CA GLY A 156 -19.05 1.96 7.70
C GLY A 156 -18.73 0.45 7.75
N GLU A 157 -18.24 -0.10 6.64
CA GLU A 157 -17.83 -1.51 6.55
C GLU A 157 -16.55 -1.76 7.36
N LEU A 158 -15.58 -0.84 7.28
CA LEU A 158 -14.35 -0.93 8.08
C LEU A 158 -14.65 -0.92 9.57
N LEU A 159 -15.47 0.03 10.04
CA LEU A 159 -15.81 0.14 11.46
C LEU A 159 -16.61 -1.07 11.97
N ALA A 160 -17.38 -1.73 11.11
CA ALA A 160 -18.15 -2.91 11.47
C ALA A 160 -17.33 -4.21 11.53
N HIS A 161 -16.20 -4.28 10.83
CA HIS A 161 -15.50 -5.55 10.57
C HIS A 161 -14.01 -5.56 10.91
N VAL A 162 -13.35 -4.40 11.00
CA VAL A 162 -11.92 -4.33 11.34
C VAL A 162 -11.73 -4.64 12.83
N PRO A 163 -10.94 -5.67 13.17
CA PRO A 163 -10.61 -5.96 14.56
C PRO A 163 -9.67 -4.88 15.12
N GLU A 164 -9.66 -4.75 16.46
CA GLU A 164 -8.69 -3.90 17.13
C GLU A 164 -7.26 -4.37 16.82
N GLY A 165 -6.48 -3.52 16.12
CA GLY A 165 -5.13 -3.85 15.66
C GLY A 165 -5.00 -4.27 14.20
N GLY A 166 -6.11 -4.40 13.46
CA GLY A 166 -6.10 -4.78 12.03
C GLY A 166 -5.99 -6.28 11.80
N TRP A 167 -5.98 -6.68 10.52
CA TRP A 167 -5.85 -8.08 10.14
C TRP A 167 -4.39 -8.45 9.91
N GLU A 168 -3.97 -9.65 10.34
CA GLU A 168 -2.59 -10.07 10.15
C GLU A 168 -2.25 -10.18 8.65
N GLY A 169 -1.23 -9.43 8.22
CA GLY A 169 -0.75 -9.43 6.84
C GLY A 169 -1.56 -8.56 5.86
N VAL A 170 -2.52 -7.77 6.35
CA VAL A 170 -3.40 -6.90 5.55
C VAL A 170 -3.52 -5.50 6.15
#